data_AF-K1XMU1-F1
#
_entry.id   AF-K1XMU1-F1
#
_cell.length_a   1.000
_cell.length_b   1.000
_cell.length_c   1.000
_cell.angle_alpha   90.00
_cell.angle_beta   90.00
_cell.angle_gamma   90.00
#
_symmetry.space_group_name_H-M   'P 1'
#
loop_
_entity.id
_entity.type
_entity.pdbx_description
1 polymer ?
#
loop_
_entity_poly.entity_id
_entity_poly.type
_entity_poly.pdbx_seq_one_letter_code
_entity_poly.pdbx_strand_id
1 'polypeptide(L)' 'MADKSESWEDNVPGNWYVDKNCILCGVCIDVASANFKES' A
#
# COMPACT_ATOMS: atom_id res chain seq x y z
N MET A 1 8.79 -6.61 -7.13
CA MET A 1 8.46 -5.32 -7.78
C MET A 1 6.95 -5.19 -7.71
N ALA A 2 6.42 -3.98 -7.57
CA ALA A 2 4.98 -3.80 -7.41
C ALA A 2 4.20 -4.28 -8.64
N ASP A 3 3.23 -5.17 -8.44
CA ASP A 3 2.34 -5.66 -9.51
C ASP A 3 0.91 -5.15 -9.28
N LYS A 4 0.36 -4.46 -10.28
CA LYS A 4 -1.00 -3.91 -10.20
C LYS A 4 -2.07 -5.00 -10.20
N SER A 5 -1.83 -6.16 -10.81
CA SER A 5 -2.82 -7.26 -10.76
C SER A 5 -2.97 -7.85 -9.37
N GLU A 6 -1.93 -7.73 -8.54
CA GLU A 6 -1.90 -8.23 -7.16
C GLU A 6 -2.22 -7.13 -6.14
N SER A 7 -2.91 -6.07 -6.53
CA SER A 7 -3.33 -5.01 -5.59
C SER A 7 -4.30 -5.57 -4.53
N TRP A 8 -4.18 -5.10 -3.29
CA TRP A 8 -5.20 -5.35 -2.25
C TRP A 8 -6.54 -4.71 -2.62
N GLU A 9 -7.62 -5.38 -2.24
CA GLU A 9 -9.00 -4.91 -2.43
C GLU A 9 -9.34 -3.71 -1.53
N ASP A 10 -8.64 -3.56 -0.41
CA ASP A 10 -8.79 -2.43 0.53
C ASP A 10 -8.14 -1.12 0.05
N ASN A 11 -7.39 -1.15 -1.05
CA ASN A 11 -6.79 0.07 -1.59
C ASN A 11 -7.89 1.07 -1.99
N VAL A 12 -7.79 2.28 -1.48
CA VAL A 12 -8.68 3.38 -1.88
C VAL A 12 -8.29 3.91 -3.26
N PRO A 13 -9.23 4.49 -4.03
CA PRO A 13 -8.90 5.13 -5.30
C PRO A 13 -7.82 6.20 -5.14
N GLY A 14 -6.75 6.12 -5.94
CA GLY A 14 -5.63 7.04 -5.85
C GLY A 14 -4.46 6.66 -6.75
N ASN A 15 -3.36 7.41 -6.63
CA ASN A 15 -2.15 7.17 -7.41
C ASN A 15 -1.26 6.05 -6.82
N TRP A 16 -1.50 5.69 -5.56
CA TRP A 16 -0.71 4.73 -4.79
C TRP A 16 -1.57 3.53 -4.44
N TYR A 17 -0.93 2.37 -4.35
CA TYR A 17 -1.57 1.11 -3.98
C TYR A 17 -0.54 0.23 -3.27
N VAL A 18 -1.04 -0.71 -2.47
CA VAL A 18 -0.23 -1.78 -1.88
C VAL A 18 -0.60 -3.08 -2.58
N ASP A 19 0.41 -3.88 -2.96
CA ASP A 19 0.20 -5.21 -3.52
C ASP A 19 0.29 -6.32 -2.46
N LYS A 20 -0.10 -7.53 -2.82
CA LYS A 20 -0.09 -8.71 -1.96
C LYS A 20 1.31 -9.22 -1.62
N ASN A 21 2.35 -8.69 -2.25
CA ASN A 21 3.73 -9.02 -1.89
C ASN A 21 4.25 -8.16 -0.72
N CYS A 22 3.44 -7.24 -0.20
CA CYS A 22 3.77 -6.45 0.98
C CYS A 22 4.04 -7.33 2.20
N ILE A 23 5.17 -7.10 2.88
CA ILE A 23 5.58 -7.81 4.10
C ILE A 23 5.20 -7.06 5.39
N LEU A 24 4.40 -5.99 5.29
CA LEU A 24 3.95 -5.17 6.42
C LEU A 24 5.09 -4.62 7.30
N CYS A 25 6.15 -4.09 6.67
CA CYS A 25 7.29 -3.54 7.41
C CYS A 25 7.05 -2.15 8.05
N GLY A 26 5.92 -1.51 7.78
CA GLY A 26 5.52 -0.22 8.37
C GLY A 26 6.19 1.03 7.80
N VAL A 27 7.33 0.91 7.11
CA VAL A 27 8.12 2.07 6.64
C VAL A 27 7.30 3.04 5.78
N CYS A 28 6.41 2.53 4.91
CA CYS A 28 5.57 3.38 4.06
C CYS A 28 4.58 4.25 4.85
N ILE A 29 4.08 3.76 5.98
CA ILE A 29 3.18 4.49 6.88
C ILE A 29 3.98 5.58 7.61
N ASP A 30 5.20 5.27 8.07
CA ASP A 30 6.03 6.23 8.79
C ASP A 30 6.48 7.41 7.91
N VAL A 31 6.95 7.12 6.68
CA VAL A 31 7.50 8.15 5.78
C VAL A 31 6.44 8.85 4.95
N ALA A 32 5.28 8.22 4.73
CA ALA A 32 4.23 8.71 3.84
C ALA A 32 2.82 8.48 4.42
N SER A 33 2.64 8.84 5.70
CA SER A 33 1.38 8.73 6.46
C SER A 33 0.16 9.44 5.84
N ALA A 34 0.40 10.41 4.93
CA ALA A 34 -0.66 11.06 4.18
C ALA A 34 -1.26 10.17 3.07
N ASN A 35 -0.50 9.18 2.57
CA ASN A 35 -0.87 8.31 1.45
C ASN A 35 -1.15 6.86 1.89
N PHE A 36 -0.49 6.38 2.95
CA PHE A 36 -0.64 5.01 3.45
C PHE A 36 -1.11 5.02 4.90
N LYS A 37 -2.08 4.17 5.21
CA LYS A 37 -2.63 3.99 6.54
C LYS A 37 -2.95 2.51 6.74
N GLU A 38 -2.67 2.01 7.93
CA GLU A 38 -3.21 0.73 8.40
C GLU A 38 -4.61 1.01 8.94
N SER A 39 -5.58 0.18 8.54
CA SER A 39 -6.99 0.31 8.88
C SER A 39 -7.30 -0.05 10.34
#